data_AF-A0A0S9SG04-F1
#
_entry.id   AF-A0A0S9SG04-F1
#
_cell.length_a   1.000
_cell.length_b   1.000
_cell.length_c   1.000
_cell.angle_alpha   90.00
_cell.angle_beta   90.00
_cell.angle_gamma   90.00
#
_symmetry.space_group_name_H-M   'P 1'
#
loop_
_entity.id
_entity.type
_entity.pdbx_description
1 polymer ?
#
loop_
_entity_poly.entity_id
_entity_poly.type
_entity_poly.pdbx_seq_one_letter_code
_entity_poly.pdbx_strand_id
1 'polypeptide(L)'
;MLDKIVENARRNHTADLSEEERALANEFLMFQMKRVPDFFKQVAVDAEGQIETYIAKFEADGGKISESEKASLRDPAFVKRAVQNARVYGVGRQSDRILSAFAAKGLTVAHISPNEGSFILGSHPTARYAAPDGRKDLGHPDVELWLPVASDVAITLYGESGTESLVKLNNAGVTKINKTIFDQSTVVASGARSVLDALIGS
;
A
#
# COMPACT_ATOMS: atom_id res chain seq x y z
N MET A 1 -3.43 -8.33 -17.64
CA MET A 1 -2.74 -8.55 -16.35
C MET A 1 -3.71 -8.91 -15.23
N LEU A 2 -4.53 -8.01 -14.66
CA LEU A 2 -5.42 -8.37 -13.53
C LEU A 2 -6.43 -9.48 -13.87
N ASP A 3 -7.07 -9.41 -15.04
CA ASP A 3 -8.01 -10.46 -15.48
C ASP A 3 -7.31 -11.83 -15.56
N LYS A 4 -6.08 -11.86 -16.07
CA LYS A 4 -5.24 -13.07 -16.12
C LYS A 4 -4.98 -13.64 -14.72
N ILE A 5 -4.62 -12.79 -13.75
CA ILE A 5 -4.43 -13.22 -12.35
C ILE A 5 -5.71 -13.88 -11.82
N VAL A 6 -6.86 -13.21 -11.99
CA VAL A 6 -8.14 -13.67 -11.46
C VAL A 6 -8.61 -14.95 -12.14
N GLU A 7 -8.53 -15.03 -13.46
CA GLU A 7 -8.92 -16.21 -14.22
C GLU A 7 -8.05 -17.43 -13.88
N ASN A 8 -6.74 -17.25 -13.79
CA ASN A 8 -5.82 -18.33 -13.44
C ASN A 8 -6.05 -18.79 -11.99
N ALA A 9 -6.21 -17.87 -11.05
CA ALA A 9 -6.49 -18.21 -9.65
C ALA A 9 -7.77 -19.05 -9.50
N ARG A 10 -8.85 -18.65 -10.21
CA ARG A 10 -10.12 -19.39 -10.23
C ARG A 10 -10.00 -20.78 -10.85
N ARG A 11 -9.04 -20.98 -11.75
CA ARG A 11 -8.66 -22.29 -12.31
C ARG A 11 -7.66 -23.07 -11.44
N ASN A 12 -7.32 -22.57 -10.26
CA ASN A 12 -6.30 -23.11 -9.35
C ASN A 12 -4.88 -23.13 -9.94
N HIS A 13 -4.54 -22.14 -10.77
CA HIS A 13 -3.19 -21.92 -11.29
C HIS A 13 -2.57 -20.66 -10.65
N THR A 14 -1.23 -20.58 -10.67
CA THR A 14 -0.50 -19.33 -10.38
C THR A 14 -0.82 -18.26 -11.44
N ALA A 15 -0.44 -17.01 -11.18
CA ALA A 15 -0.75 -15.91 -12.10
C ALA A 15 -0.06 -16.09 -13.47
N ASP A 16 1.13 -16.69 -13.49
CA ASP A 16 1.96 -16.94 -14.67
C ASP A 16 2.28 -15.63 -15.39
N LEU A 17 2.69 -14.60 -14.65
CA LEU A 17 2.94 -13.28 -15.22
C LEU A 17 4.29 -13.25 -15.96
N SER A 18 4.30 -12.61 -17.12
CA SER A 18 5.57 -12.17 -17.72
C SER A 18 6.24 -11.10 -16.84
N GLU A 19 7.54 -10.84 -17.06
CA GLU A 19 8.27 -9.80 -16.34
C GLU A 19 7.61 -8.41 -16.48
N GLU A 20 7.09 -8.10 -17.67
CA GLU A 20 6.36 -6.85 -17.95
C GLU A 20 5.05 -6.78 -17.17
N GLU A 21 4.26 -7.87 -17.16
CA GLU A 21 3.03 -7.94 -16.38
C GLU A 21 3.29 -7.87 -14.87
N ARG A 22 4.39 -8.49 -14.41
CA ARG A 22 4.84 -8.45 -13.02
C ARG A 22 5.23 -7.03 -12.60
N ALA A 23 5.90 -6.28 -13.46
CA ALA A 23 6.22 -4.86 -13.25
C ALA A 23 4.94 -4.00 -13.18
N LEU A 24 4.00 -4.21 -14.11
CA LEU A 24 2.70 -3.53 -14.08
C LEU A 24 1.90 -3.87 -12.81
N ALA A 25 1.98 -5.10 -12.31
CA ALA A 25 1.34 -5.50 -11.06
C ALA A 25 1.93 -4.75 -9.85
N ASN A 26 3.26 -4.55 -9.82
CA ASN A 26 3.93 -3.74 -8.80
C ASN A 26 3.47 -2.27 -8.83
N GLU A 27 3.42 -1.69 -10.02
CA GLU A 27 2.94 -0.31 -10.19
C GLU A 27 1.49 -0.17 -9.75
N PHE A 28 0.64 -1.10 -10.19
CA PHE A 28 -0.76 -1.13 -9.79
C PHE A 28 -0.89 -1.19 -8.26
N LEU A 29 -0.21 -2.13 -7.59
CA LEU A 29 -0.24 -2.26 -6.13
C LEU A 29 0.26 -1.00 -5.44
N MET A 30 1.36 -0.42 -5.91
CA MET A 30 1.91 0.83 -5.37
C MET A 30 0.89 1.96 -5.47
N PHE A 31 0.25 2.12 -6.63
CA PHE A 31 -0.76 3.17 -6.80
C PHE A 31 -2.00 2.90 -5.95
N GLN A 32 -2.46 1.66 -5.80
CA GLN A 32 -3.58 1.35 -4.91
C GLN A 32 -3.26 1.66 -3.44
N MET A 33 -2.04 1.34 -2.99
CA MET A 33 -1.57 1.70 -1.65
C MET A 33 -1.49 3.23 -1.47
N LYS A 34 -1.04 3.97 -2.50
CA LYS A 34 -0.83 5.41 -2.45
C LYS A 34 -2.07 6.27 -2.73
N ARG A 35 -3.14 5.69 -3.27
CA ARG A 35 -4.29 6.44 -3.83
C ARG A 35 -5.17 7.16 -2.81
N VAL A 36 -4.79 7.17 -1.54
CA VAL A 36 -5.73 7.44 -0.46
C VAL A 36 -5.17 8.50 0.48
N PRO A 37 -5.94 9.58 0.75
CA PRO A 37 -5.59 10.54 1.79
C PRO A 37 -5.30 9.86 3.13
N ASP A 38 -5.99 8.76 3.44
CA ASP A 38 -5.82 7.99 4.68
C ASP A 38 -4.44 7.33 4.80
N PHE A 39 -3.82 6.92 3.70
CA PHE A 39 -2.42 6.47 3.70
C PHE A 39 -1.49 7.60 4.14
N PHE A 40 -1.67 8.80 3.58
CA PHE A 40 -0.85 9.97 3.92
C PHE A 40 -1.13 10.57 5.30
N LYS A 41 -2.29 10.29 5.91
CA LYS A 41 -2.56 10.61 7.32
C LYS A 41 -1.67 9.78 8.25
N GLN A 42 -1.37 8.54 7.88
CA GLN A 42 -0.53 7.63 8.67
C GLN A 42 0.97 7.85 8.43
N VAL A 43 1.37 8.44 7.30
CA VAL A 43 2.76 8.81 7.04
C VAL A 43 3.08 10.09 7.83
N ALA A 44 3.87 9.93 8.90
CA ALA A 44 4.48 11.05 9.59
C ALA A 44 5.49 11.73 8.65
N VAL A 45 5.29 13.02 8.41
CA VAL A 45 6.22 13.85 7.61
C VAL A 45 6.90 14.81 8.58
N ASP A 46 8.21 14.64 8.78
CA ASP A 46 9.05 15.62 9.49
C ASP A 46 9.33 16.81 8.56
N ALA A 47 8.31 17.65 8.39
CA ALA A 47 8.39 18.78 7.48
C ALA A 47 9.37 19.85 7.98
N GLU A 48 9.40 20.08 9.30
CA GLU A 48 10.28 21.05 9.92
C GLU A 48 11.75 20.64 9.74
N GLY A 49 12.10 19.39 10.06
CA GLY A 49 13.46 18.88 9.86
C GLY A 49 13.90 18.90 8.40
N GLN A 50 12.98 18.60 7.45
CA GLN A 50 13.29 18.72 6.02
C GLN A 50 13.51 20.17 5.59
N ILE A 51 12.69 21.11 6.07
CA ILE A 51 12.86 22.54 5.77
C ILE A 51 14.23 23.01 6.24
N GLU A 52 14.64 22.67 7.47
CA GLU A 52 15.98 23.01 7.97
C GLU A 52 17.10 22.40 7.12
N THR A 53 16.94 21.14 6.71
CA THR A 53 17.91 20.46 5.83
C THR A 53 18.06 21.19 4.49
N TYR A 54 16.95 21.62 3.89
CA TYR A 54 16.99 22.35 2.60
C TYR A 54 17.53 23.76 2.74
N ILE A 55 17.24 24.48 3.84
CA ILE A 55 17.85 25.78 4.14
C ILE A 55 19.36 25.63 4.25
N ALA A 56 19.82 24.69 5.07
CA ALA A 56 21.26 24.45 5.28
C ALA A 56 21.96 24.07 3.96
N LYS A 57 21.33 23.24 3.12
CA LYS A 57 21.86 22.89 1.80
C LYS A 57 21.95 24.10 0.87
N PHE A 58 20.91 24.92 0.81
CA PHE A 58 20.90 26.12 -0.03
C PHE A 58 21.99 27.12 0.38
N GLU A 59 22.20 27.31 1.69
CA GLU A 59 23.28 28.14 2.21
C GLU A 59 24.67 27.55 1.91
N ALA A 60 24.83 26.24 2.03
CA ALA A 60 26.08 25.55 1.68
C ALA A 60 26.42 25.67 0.18
N ASP A 61 25.41 25.72 -0.68
CA ASP A 61 25.56 25.93 -2.13
C ASP A 61 25.81 27.40 -2.50
N GLY A 62 26.03 28.29 -1.51
CA GLY A 62 26.34 29.71 -1.71
C GLY A 62 25.10 30.62 -1.83
N GLY A 63 23.91 30.06 -1.64
CA GLY A 63 22.67 30.82 -1.53
C GLY A 63 22.66 31.70 -0.29
N LYS A 64 21.99 32.86 -0.38
CA LYS A 64 21.76 33.74 0.78
C LYS A 64 20.25 33.84 0.99
N ILE A 65 19.82 33.52 2.20
CA ILE A 65 18.42 33.62 2.60
C ILE A 65 18.38 34.53 3.85
N SER A 66 17.49 35.52 3.86
CA SER A 66 17.37 36.43 4.99
C SER A 66 16.69 35.77 6.18
N GLU A 67 16.93 36.28 7.40
CA GLU A 67 16.29 35.74 8.61
C GLU A 67 14.76 35.88 8.57
N SER A 68 14.23 36.91 7.91
CA SER A 68 12.78 37.05 7.70
C SER A 68 12.22 35.98 6.76
N GLU A 69 12.96 35.61 5.70
CA GLU A 69 12.59 34.49 4.84
C GLU A 69 12.67 33.16 5.59
N LYS A 70 13.72 32.91 6.38
CA LYS A 70 13.80 31.70 7.22
C LYS A 70 12.63 31.61 8.19
N ALA A 71 12.27 32.72 8.82
CA ALA A 71 11.10 32.78 9.71
C ALA A 71 9.80 32.45 8.96
N SER A 72 9.64 32.93 7.72
CA SER A 72 8.47 32.63 6.88
C SER A 72 8.38 31.15 6.47
N LEU A 73 9.51 30.47 6.29
CA LEU A 73 9.57 29.03 5.99
C LEU A 73 9.21 28.17 7.20
N ARG A 74 9.39 28.70 8.42
CA ARG A 74 9.02 28.06 9.69
C ARG A 74 7.60 28.41 10.15
N ASP A 75 6.91 29.30 9.43
CA ASP A 75 5.55 29.68 9.77
C ASP A 75 4.63 28.44 9.76
N PRO A 76 3.84 28.19 10.83
CA PRO A 76 3.00 27.00 10.90
C PRO A 76 2.00 26.86 9.75
N ALA A 77 1.49 27.97 9.20
CA ALA A 77 0.60 27.93 8.04
C ALA A 77 1.36 27.59 6.76
N PHE A 78 2.61 28.06 6.60
CA PHE A 78 3.49 27.61 5.52
C PHE A 78 3.79 26.11 5.63
N VAL A 79 4.25 25.63 6.80
CA VAL A 79 4.59 24.21 7.03
C VAL A 79 3.38 23.32 6.73
N LYS A 80 2.20 23.69 7.23
CA LYS A 80 0.95 22.96 6.96
C LYS A 80 0.63 22.87 5.46
N ARG A 81 0.80 23.97 4.71
CA ARG A 81 0.61 23.98 3.25
C ARG A 81 1.68 23.15 2.54
N ALA A 82 2.94 23.23 2.96
CA ALA A 82 4.03 22.44 2.39
C ALA A 82 3.77 20.93 2.56
N VAL A 83 3.36 20.48 3.75
CA VAL A 83 2.94 19.09 4.00
C VAL A 83 1.77 18.69 3.10
N GLN A 84 0.74 19.53 3.01
CA GLN A 84 -0.41 19.24 2.18
C GLN A 84 -0.03 19.10 0.69
N ASN A 85 0.78 20.01 0.17
CA ASN A 85 1.26 19.98 -1.21
C ASN A 85 2.15 18.76 -1.46
N ALA A 86 3.04 18.43 -0.52
CA ALA A 86 3.88 17.23 -0.60
C ALA A 86 3.04 15.95 -0.65
N ARG A 87 1.95 15.87 0.14
CA ARG A 87 1.00 14.75 0.08
C ARG A 87 0.32 14.66 -1.28
N VAL A 88 -0.23 15.77 -1.78
CA VAL A 88 -0.90 15.83 -3.10
C VAL A 88 0.06 15.41 -4.22
N TYR A 89 1.27 15.94 -4.22
CA TYR A 89 2.30 15.59 -5.20
C TYR A 89 2.74 14.13 -5.07
N GLY A 90 2.83 13.64 -3.83
CA GLY A 90 3.22 12.28 -3.51
C GLY A 90 2.25 11.22 -4.04
N VAL A 91 0.95 11.49 -4.11
CA VAL A 91 -0.07 10.53 -4.59
C VAL A 91 0.24 10.05 -6.00
N GLY A 92 0.51 10.97 -6.92
CA GLY A 92 0.64 10.66 -8.35
C GLY A 92 2.04 10.24 -8.80
N ARG A 93 3.08 10.51 -8.00
CA ARG A 93 4.46 10.23 -8.39
C ARG A 93 4.83 8.76 -8.14
N GLN A 94 5.47 8.10 -9.09
CA GLN A 94 6.06 6.78 -8.83
C GLN A 94 7.19 6.87 -7.80
N SER A 95 7.42 5.79 -7.05
CA SER A 95 8.54 5.72 -6.10
C SER A 95 9.41 4.52 -6.44
N ASP A 96 10.56 4.80 -7.05
CA ASP A 96 11.54 3.76 -7.45
C ASP A 96 11.97 2.90 -6.26
N ARG A 97 12.07 3.51 -5.07
CA ARG A 97 12.34 2.79 -3.82
C ARG A 97 11.26 1.75 -3.50
N ILE A 98 9.98 2.12 -3.61
CA ILE A 98 8.87 1.19 -3.34
C ILE A 98 8.83 0.12 -4.43
N LEU A 99 8.96 0.51 -5.70
CA LEU A 99 8.96 -0.44 -6.82
C LEU A 99 10.13 -1.43 -6.74
N SER A 100 11.32 -0.98 -6.34
CA SER A 100 12.48 -1.84 -6.12
C SER A 100 12.23 -2.81 -4.97
N ALA A 101 11.65 -2.33 -3.86
CA ALA A 101 11.26 -3.19 -2.75
C ALA A 101 10.21 -4.24 -3.16
N PHE A 102 9.28 -3.87 -4.04
CA PHE A 102 8.26 -4.78 -4.56
C PHE A 102 8.81 -5.79 -5.57
N ALA A 103 9.78 -5.39 -6.39
CA ALA A 103 10.47 -6.27 -7.35
C ALA A 103 11.36 -7.30 -6.65
N ALA A 104 11.89 -6.98 -5.47
CA ALA A 104 12.65 -7.91 -4.64
C ALA A 104 11.82 -9.06 -4.05
N LYS A 105 10.49 -9.03 -4.22
CA LYS A 105 9.55 -9.98 -3.60
C LYS A 105 8.85 -10.87 -4.62
N GLY A 106 8.46 -12.05 -4.17
CA GLY A 106 7.55 -12.93 -4.89
C GLY A 106 6.14 -12.37 -4.97
N LEU A 107 5.32 -12.99 -5.83
CA LEU A 107 3.90 -12.72 -5.95
C LEU A 107 3.10 -13.93 -5.47
N THR A 108 2.29 -13.73 -4.44
CA THR A 108 1.35 -14.74 -3.97
C THR A 108 -0.07 -14.33 -4.31
N VAL A 109 -0.81 -15.23 -4.92
CA VAL A 109 -2.23 -15.06 -5.21
C VAL A 109 -3.03 -15.90 -4.22
N ALA A 110 -4.01 -15.30 -3.56
CA ALA A 110 -4.99 -16.02 -2.77
C ALA A 110 -6.27 -16.21 -3.57
N HIS A 111 -6.80 -17.43 -3.55
CA HIS A 111 -8.15 -17.74 -4.02
C HIS A 111 -8.95 -18.35 -2.87
N ILE A 112 -10.10 -17.75 -2.56
CA ILE A 112 -10.98 -18.22 -1.48
C ILE A 112 -12.00 -19.19 -2.06
N SER A 113 -12.34 -20.23 -1.29
CA SER A 113 -13.47 -21.09 -1.67
C SER A 113 -14.79 -20.39 -1.32
N PRO A 114 -15.91 -20.67 -2.01
CA PRO A 114 -17.19 -19.96 -1.79
C PRO A 114 -17.70 -19.97 -0.33
N ASN A 115 -17.31 -20.97 0.46
CA ASN A 115 -17.72 -21.11 1.87
C ASN A 115 -16.83 -20.34 2.86
N GLU A 116 -15.70 -19.77 2.40
CA GLU A 116 -14.73 -19.08 3.26
C GLU A 116 -15.02 -17.58 3.40
N GLY A 117 -15.99 -17.04 2.66
CA GLY A 117 -16.43 -15.65 2.71
C GLY A 117 -16.18 -14.89 1.41
N SER A 118 -16.00 -13.57 1.51
CA SER A 118 -15.62 -12.71 0.39
C SER A 118 -14.78 -11.53 0.86
N PHE A 119 -13.88 -11.03 0.03
CA PHE A 119 -13.15 -9.81 0.30
C PHE A 119 -14.03 -8.56 0.18
N ILE A 120 -13.73 -7.56 0.98
CA ILE A 120 -14.28 -6.21 0.85
C ILE A 120 -13.37 -5.32 0.01
N LEU A 121 -13.91 -4.20 -0.47
CA LEU A 121 -13.15 -3.08 -1.01
C LEU A 121 -13.24 -1.92 -0.01
N GLY A 122 -12.09 -1.32 0.30
CA GLY A 122 -12.00 -0.14 1.16
C GLY A 122 -11.39 1.04 0.43
N SER A 123 -11.63 2.25 0.94
CA SER A 123 -10.94 3.46 0.49
C SER A 123 -9.43 3.31 0.64
N HIS A 124 -8.95 2.57 1.64
CA HIS A 124 -7.57 2.11 1.80
C HIS A 124 -7.50 0.60 1.58
N PRO A 125 -7.31 0.14 0.32
CA PRO A 125 -7.65 -1.22 -0.08
C PRO A 125 -6.57 -2.27 0.26
N THR A 126 -5.45 -1.87 0.88
CA THR A 126 -4.31 -2.76 1.12
C THR A 126 -4.15 -3.14 2.59
N ALA A 127 -4.03 -4.42 2.94
CA ALA A 127 -3.70 -4.86 4.30
C ALA A 127 -2.22 -5.24 4.42
N ARG A 128 -1.48 -4.60 5.33
CA ARG A 128 -0.05 -4.86 5.56
C ARG A 128 0.17 -5.63 6.86
N TYR A 129 1.00 -6.68 6.79
CA TYR A 129 1.41 -7.45 7.97
C TYR A 129 2.93 -7.47 8.12
N ALA A 130 3.39 -7.36 9.37
CA ALA A 130 4.79 -7.45 9.72
C ALA A 130 5.30 -8.89 9.56
N ALA A 131 6.60 -9.03 9.32
CA ALA A 131 7.28 -10.32 9.37
C ALA A 131 7.15 -10.96 10.77
N PRO A 132 7.34 -12.30 10.89
CA PRO A 132 7.26 -13.00 12.18
C PRO A 132 8.20 -12.44 13.27
N ASP A 133 9.31 -11.83 12.87
CA ASP A 133 10.28 -11.18 13.77
C ASP A 133 9.94 -9.72 14.11
N GLY A 134 8.78 -9.22 13.66
CA GLY A 134 8.30 -7.87 13.90
C GLY A 134 8.80 -6.81 12.91
N ARG A 135 9.68 -7.16 11.96
CA ARG A 135 10.10 -6.22 10.91
C ARG A 135 8.91 -5.80 10.05
N LYS A 136 8.85 -4.52 9.74
CA LYS A 136 7.79 -3.93 8.92
C LYS A 136 8.26 -3.53 7.53
N ASP A 137 9.56 -3.49 7.25
CA ASP A 137 10.10 -2.98 5.98
C ASP A 137 9.45 -3.63 4.74
N LEU A 138 8.99 -2.81 3.78
CA LEU A 138 8.26 -3.31 2.60
C LEU A 138 9.10 -4.22 1.70
N GLY A 139 10.43 -4.11 1.74
CA GLY A 139 11.34 -4.96 0.98
C GLY A 139 11.66 -6.28 1.69
N HIS A 140 11.23 -6.46 2.94
CA HIS A 140 11.45 -7.71 3.66
C HIS A 140 10.60 -8.84 3.04
N PRO A 141 11.17 -10.03 2.74
CA PRO A 141 10.44 -11.11 2.05
C PRO A 141 9.19 -11.58 2.81
N ASP A 142 9.24 -11.58 4.15
CA ASP A 142 8.11 -11.98 5.00
C ASP A 142 7.12 -10.87 5.36
N VAL A 143 7.35 -9.62 4.92
CA VAL A 143 6.34 -8.57 5.09
C VAL A 143 5.30 -8.72 3.99
N GLU A 144 4.04 -8.80 4.38
CA GLU A 144 2.92 -9.01 3.46
C GLU A 144 2.24 -7.68 3.14
N LEU A 145 1.79 -7.52 1.90
CA LEU A 145 0.96 -6.41 1.45
C LEU A 145 -0.17 -6.93 0.57
N TRP A 146 -1.27 -7.31 1.21
CA TRP A 146 -2.44 -7.86 0.55
C TRP A 146 -3.28 -6.78 -0.12
N LEU A 147 -3.78 -7.08 -1.31
CA LEU A 147 -4.74 -6.30 -2.06
C LEU A 147 -5.80 -7.23 -2.66
N PRO A 148 -7.06 -7.15 -2.20
CA PRO A 148 -8.17 -7.75 -2.91
C PRO A 148 -8.31 -7.16 -4.31
N VAL A 149 -8.38 -8.02 -5.32
CA VAL A 149 -8.57 -7.65 -6.74
C VAL A 149 -9.90 -8.17 -7.30
N ALA A 150 -10.53 -9.12 -6.61
CA ALA A 150 -11.90 -9.57 -6.82
C ALA A 150 -12.52 -9.97 -5.46
N SER A 151 -13.83 -10.27 -5.43
CA SER A 151 -14.51 -10.74 -4.21
C SER A 151 -13.93 -12.04 -3.66
N ASP A 152 -13.27 -12.83 -4.51
CA ASP A 152 -12.72 -14.15 -4.23
C ASP A 152 -11.21 -14.28 -4.43
N VAL A 153 -10.56 -13.22 -4.93
CA VAL A 153 -9.13 -13.22 -5.26
C VAL A 153 -8.44 -12.00 -4.65
N ALA A 154 -7.30 -12.25 -4.00
CA ALA A 154 -6.38 -11.21 -3.56
C ALA A 154 -4.96 -11.52 -4.01
N ILE A 155 -4.14 -10.49 -4.15
CA ILE A 155 -2.70 -10.62 -4.39
C ILE A 155 -1.93 -10.08 -3.21
N THR A 156 -0.73 -10.61 -2.97
CA THR A 156 0.22 -10.05 -2.01
C THR A 156 1.63 -10.20 -2.52
N LEU A 157 2.50 -9.29 -2.10
CA LEU A 157 3.93 -9.46 -2.29
C LEU A 157 4.47 -10.24 -1.09
N TYR A 158 4.97 -11.44 -1.32
CA TYR A 158 5.47 -12.33 -0.28
C TYR A 158 6.50 -13.31 -0.86
N GLY A 159 7.50 -13.65 -0.06
CA GLY A 159 8.60 -14.52 -0.46
C GLY A 159 9.65 -13.83 -1.33
N GLU A 160 10.57 -14.62 -1.85
CA GLU A 160 11.72 -14.17 -2.63
C GLU A 160 11.35 -13.80 -4.07
N SER A 161 12.11 -12.89 -4.68
CA SER A 161 11.94 -12.50 -6.09
C SER A 161 11.96 -13.72 -7.02
N GLY A 162 11.18 -13.64 -8.10
CA GLY A 162 11.04 -14.73 -9.07
C GLY A 162 10.15 -15.89 -8.63
N THR A 163 9.57 -15.82 -7.43
CA THR A 163 8.58 -16.82 -6.99
C THR A 163 7.15 -16.36 -7.26
N GLU A 164 6.34 -17.29 -7.76
CA GLU A 164 4.89 -17.16 -7.79
C GLU A 164 4.25 -18.31 -7.02
N SER A 165 3.22 -18.01 -6.24
CA SER A 165 2.46 -19.04 -5.53
C SER A 165 0.96 -18.78 -5.53
N LEU A 166 0.19 -19.86 -5.41
CA LEU A 166 -1.24 -19.82 -5.17
C LEU A 166 -1.51 -20.40 -3.78
N VAL A 167 -2.24 -19.65 -2.95
CA VAL A 167 -2.66 -20.08 -1.62
C VAL A 167 -4.18 -20.08 -1.51
N LYS A 168 -4.70 -20.99 -0.67
CA LYS A 168 -6.10 -20.96 -0.25
C LYS A 168 -6.19 -20.32 1.12
N LEU A 169 -6.95 -19.25 1.22
CA LEU A 169 -7.25 -18.64 2.53
C LEU A 169 -8.50 -19.27 3.12
N ASN A 170 -8.43 -19.57 4.41
CA ASN A 170 -9.60 -19.90 5.20
C ASN A 170 -10.31 -18.60 5.66
N ASN A 171 -11.50 -18.76 6.24
CA ASN A 171 -12.32 -17.66 6.72
C ASN A 171 -11.60 -16.76 7.72
N ALA A 172 -10.74 -17.31 8.58
CA ALA A 172 -9.95 -16.51 9.52
C ALA A 172 -8.97 -15.58 8.80
N GLY A 173 -8.28 -16.07 7.76
CA GLY A 173 -7.40 -15.26 6.92
C GLY A 173 -8.15 -14.16 6.16
N VAL A 174 -9.29 -14.50 5.55
CA VAL A 174 -10.16 -13.53 4.85
C VAL A 174 -10.65 -12.45 5.82
N THR A 175 -11.13 -12.86 7.00
CA THR A 175 -11.61 -11.94 8.05
C THR A 175 -10.51 -11.01 8.54
N LYS A 176 -9.28 -11.53 8.74
CA LYS A 176 -8.13 -10.71 9.15
C LYS A 176 -7.82 -9.61 8.12
N ILE A 177 -7.80 -9.95 6.84
CA ILE A 177 -7.58 -9.00 5.74
C ILE A 177 -8.70 -7.97 5.69
N ASN A 178 -9.95 -8.43 5.68
CA ASN A 178 -11.11 -7.55 5.63
C ASN A 178 -11.16 -6.59 6.82
N LYS A 179 -10.90 -7.07 8.04
CA LYS A 179 -10.85 -6.23 9.24
C LYS A 179 -9.76 -5.17 9.14
N THR A 180 -8.58 -5.55 8.67
CA THR A 180 -7.48 -4.59 8.48
C THR A 180 -7.86 -3.48 7.51
N ILE A 181 -8.48 -3.83 6.38
CA ILE A 181 -8.97 -2.86 5.39
C ILE A 181 -10.09 -2.00 5.96
N PHE A 182 -11.02 -2.61 6.70
CA PHE A 182 -12.15 -1.92 7.31
C PHE A 182 -11.69 -0.86 8.32
N ASP A 183 -10.82 -1.23 9.25
CA ASP A 183 -10.37 -0.36 10.35
C ASP A 183 -9.60 0.88 9.87
N GLN A 184 -8.95 0.80 8.70
CA GLN A 184 -8.17 1.89 8.13
C GLN A 184 -8.88 2.67 7.01
N SER A 185 -10.07 2.22 6.59
CA SER A 185 -10.83 2.83 5.49
C SER A 185 -11.98 3.68 6.02
N THR A 186 -12.14 4.88 5.47
CA THR A 186 -13.31 5.72 5.75
C THR A 186 -14.56 5.27 5.02
N VAL A 187 -14.40 4.62 3.86
CA VAL A 187 -15.49 4.09 3.04
C VAL A 187 -15.19 2.65 2.70
N VAL A 188 -16.17 1.76 2.83
CA VAL A 188 -16.06 0.35 2.49
C VAL A 188 -17.25 -0.10 1.66
N ALA A 189 -17.04 -1.10 0.81
CA ALA A 189 -18.05 -1.76 0.00
C ALA A 189 -17.83 -3.27 0.00
N SER A 190 -18.92 -4.03 -0.12
CA SER A 190 -18.89 -5.49 -0.21
C SER A 190 -19.97 -5.96 -1.16
N GLY A 191 -19.71 -7.06 -1.88
CA GLY A 191 -20.74 -7.76 -2.65
C GLY A 191 -21.75 -8.52 -1.78
N ALA A 192 -21.44 -8.72 -0.49
CA ALA A 192 -22.28 -9.42 0.48
C ALA A 192 -22.47 -8.59 1.75
N ARG A 193 -23.72 -8.29 2.10
CA ARG A 193 -24.05 -7.50 3.29
C ARG A 193 -23.66 -8.18 4.61
N SER A 194 -23.78 -9.51 4.67
CA SER A 194 -23.39 -10.31 5.83
C SER A 194 -21.92 -10.11 6.22
N VAL A 195 -21.03 -9.86 5.25
CA VAL A 195 -19.61 -9.57 5.53
C VAL A 195 -19.44 -8.22 6.20
N LEU A 196 -20.22 -7.20 5.80
CA LEU A 196 -20.18 -5.89 6.46
C LEU A 196 -20.76 -5.96 7.87
N ASP A 197 -21.88 -6.64 8.05
CA ASP A 197 -22.52 -6.77 9.37
C ASP A 197 -21.58 -7.48 10.37
N ALA A 198 -20.84 -8.50 9.92
CA ALA A 198 -19.84 -9.19 10.73
C ALA A 198 -18.67 -8.28 11.16
N LEU A 199 -18.24 -7.35 10.30
CA LEU A 199 -17.15 -6.40 10.60
C LEU A 199 -17.60 -5.25 11.50
N ILE A 200 -18.85 -4.80 11.38
CA ILE A 200 -19.41 -3.75 12.24
C ILE A 200 -19.66 -4.28 13.65
N GLY A 201 -20.02 -5.56 13.78
CA GLY A 201 -20.26 -6.21 15.07
C GLY A 201 -19.01 -6.76 15.78
N SER A 202 -17.81 -6.65 15.17
CA SER A 202 -16.54 -7.23 15.68
C SER A 202 -15.71 -6.29 16.54
#